data_AF-A0A820QTS7-F1
#
_entry.id   AF-A0A820QTS7-F1
#
_cell.length_a   1.000
_cell.length_b   1.000
_cell.length_c   1.000
_cell.angle_alpha   90.00
_cell.angle_beta   90.00
_cell.angle_gamma   90.00
#
_symmetry.space_group_name_H-M   'P 1'
#
loop_
_entity.id
_entity.type
_entity.pdbx_description
1 polymer ?
#
loop_
_entity_poly.entity_id
_entity_poly.type
_entity_poly.pdbx_seq_one_letter_code
_entity_poly.pdbx_strand_id
1 'polypeptide(L)'
;MRYPPLDKLDITIDDSAQIVNNLKYLIDVSDYSEKIKLLALASKNWGRLKIENFFLCSEHQARYRAYLRDDDQILCSPIDLRGNIAFDPIIEKAIYDFYHTDEISRASPNKKDVLQNNENPNPIRHMLMTLMTLMETYQQFIQNSSSMHVGKSKSCSLKPKWIKTITLHDI
;
A
#
# COMPACT_ATOMS: atom_id res chain seq x y z
N MET A 1 -22.34 9.55 33.83
CA MET A 1 -23.56 8.82 33.38
C MET A 1 -23.21 7.35 33.29
N ARG A 2 -23.85 6.48 34.09
CA ARG A 2 -23.74 5.03 33.91
C ARG A 2 -24.83 4.62 32.93
N TYR A 3 -24.45 4.08 31.78
CA TYR A 3 -25.42 3.55 30.83
C TYR A 3 -26.22 2.42 31.49
N PRO A 4 -27.53 2.31 31.23
CA PRO A 4 -28.32 1.21 31.73
C PRO A 4 -27.74 -0.12 31.21
N PRO A 5 -27.84 -1.21 32.00
CA PRO A 5 -27.42 -2.54 31.55
C PRO A 5 -28.19 -2.92 30.27
N LEU A 6 -27.51 -3.60 29.35
CA LEU A 6 -28.03 -3.96 28.02
C LEU A 6 -29.37 -4.72 28.08
N ASP A 7 -29.62 -5.44 29.16
CA ASP A 7 -30.85 -6.20 29.42
C ASP A 7 -32.10 -5.33 29.67
N LYS A 8 -31.95 -4.00 29.75
CA LYS A 8 -33.04 -3.02 29.93
C LYS A 8 -33.30 -2.14 28.72
N LEU A 9 -32.66 -2.44 27.59
CA LEU A 9 -32.94 -1.75 26.34
C LEU A 9 -34.17 -2.39 25.70
N ASP A 10 -35.34 -1.81 25.96
CA ASP A 10 -36.59 -2.14 25.27
C ASP A 10 -36.56 -1.57 23.85
N ILE A 11 -35.63 -2.04 23.02
CA ILE A 11 -35.58 -1.70 21.59
C ILE A 11 -36.76 -2.39 20.95
N THR A 12 -37.73 -1.61 20.47
CA THR A 12 -38.87 -2.18 19.78
C THR A 12 -38.46 -2.66 18.39
N ILE A 13 -39.26 -3.57 17.81
CA ILE A 13 -39.06 -4.03 16.44
C ILE A 13 -39.11 -2.83 15.47
N ASP A 14 -39.93 -1.82 15.76
CA ASP A 14 -40.02 -0.59 14.96
C ASP A 14 -38.72 0.22 14.97
N ASP A 15 -38.12 0.42 16.16
CA ASP A 15 -36.83 1.12 16.30
C ASP A 15 -35.72 0.42 15.48
N SER A 16 -35.70 -0.91 15.53
CA SER A 16 -34.73 -1.71 14.76
C SER A 16 -34.91 -1.54 13.25
N ALA A 17 -36.16 -1.46 12.78
CA ALA A 17 -36.48 -1.25 11.37
C ALA A 17 -36.08 0.17 10.92
N GLN A 18 -36.33 1.18 11.76
CA GLN A 18 -35.92 2.56 11.50
C GLN A 18 -34.39 2.68 11.39
N ILE A 19 -33.63 2.07 12.31
CA ILE A 19 -32.16 2.08 12.27
C ILE A 19 -31.65 1.45 10.98
N VAL A 20 -32.21 0.30 10.58
CA VAL A 20 -31.82 -0.38 9.34
C VAL A 20 -32.14 0.47 8.10
N ASN A 21 -33.29 1.13 8.06
CA ASN A 21 -33.65 2.00 6.95
C ASN A 21 -32.74 3.23 6.87
N ASN A 22 -32.39 3.84 8.01
CA ASN A 22 -31.44 4.94 8.06
C ASN A 22 -30.04 4.51 7.57
N LEU A 23 -29.61 3.28 7.91
CA LEU A 23 -28.36 2.73 7.40
C LEU A 23 -28.39 2.51 5.88
N LYS A 24 -29.51 2.04 5.33
CA LYS A 24 -29.68 1.91 3.87
C LYS A 24 -29.59 3.26 3.18
N TYR A 25 -30.24 4.28 3.74
CA TYR A 25 -30.17 5.65 3.23
C TYR A 25 -28.74 6.19 3.28
N LEU A 26 -28.03 6.01 4.40
CA LEU A 26 -26.63 6.43 4.53
C LEU A 26 -25.73 5.74 3.49
N ILE A 27 -25.89 4.43 3.28
CA ILE A 27 -25.13 3.70 2.25
C ILE A 27 -25.42 4.22 0.84
N ASP A 28 -26.63 4.71 0.57
CA ASP A 28 -26.96 5.26 -0.74
C ASP A 28 -26.23 6.60 -1.00
N VAL A 29 -26.24 7.48 0.00
CA VAL A 29 -25.67 8.84 -0.09
C VAL A 29 -24.14 8.88 0.08
N SER A 30 -23.56 7.98 0.86
CA SER A 30 -22.14 8.00 1.24
C SER A 30 -21.17 7.75 0.09
N ASP A 31 -19.90 8.10 0.30
CA ASP A 31 -18.81 7.79 -0.63
C ASP A 31 -18.40 6.31 -0.60
N TYR A 32 -17.70 5.84 -1.64
CA TYR A 32 -17.29 4.43 -1.78
C TYR A 32 -16.61 3.85 -0.52
N SER A 33 -15.72 4.62 0.10
CA SER A 33 -15.00 4.19 1.30
C SER A 33 -15.93 3.99 2.50
N GLU A 34 -16.85 4.94 2.70
CA GLU A 34 -17.85 4.88 3.75
C GLU A 34 -18.88 3.78 3.49
N LYS A 35 -19.31 3.57 2.24
CA LYS A 35 -20.19 2.46 1.87
C LYS A 35 -19.60 1.12 2.32
N ILE A 36 -18.31 0.91 2.10
CA ILE A 36 -17.63 -0.32 2.50
C ILE A 36 -17.55 -0.46 4.03
N LYS A 37 -17.24 0.63 4.75
CA LYS A 37 -17.26 0.66 6.22
C LYS A 37 -18.65 0.29 6.77
N LEU A 38 -19.70 0.88 6.22
CA LEU A 38 -21.08 0.63 6.63
C LEU A 38 -21.50 -0.80 6.30
N LEU A 39 -21.10 -1.35 5.14
CA LEU A 39 -21.35 -2.75 4.80
C LEU A 39 -20.67 -3.73 5.76
N ALA A 40 -19.57 -3.34 6.42
CA ALA A 40 -18.92 -4.15 7.45
C ALA A 40 -19.81 -4.37 8.69
N LEU A 41 -20.82 -3.52 8.94
CA LEU A 41 -21.81 -3.70 10.01
C LEU A 41 -22.75 -4.89 9.79
N ALA A 42 -22.89 -5.35 8.54
CA ALA A 42 -23.77 -6.47 8.23
C ALA A 42 -23.35 -7.73 8.99
N SER A 43 -24.29 -8.59 9.38
CA SER A 43 -23.99 -9.81 10.15
C SER A 43 -22.91 -10.69 9.49
N LYS A 44 -22.11 -11.38 10.31
CA LYS A 44 -21.09 -12.36 9.89
C LYS A 44 -21.68 -13.63 9.23
N ASN A 45 -22.97 -13.89 9.43
CA ASN A 45 -23.62 -15.09 8.87
C ASN A 45 -24.22 -14.85 7.47
N TRP A 46 -24.14 -13.63 6.94
CA TRP A 46 -24.73 -13.32 5.63
C TRP A 46 -23.78 -13.67 4.49
N GLY A 47 -24.28 -14.35 3.46
CA GLY A 47 -23.55 -14.55 2.21
C GLY A 47 -23.55 -13.29 1.33
N ARG A 48 -22.64 -13.24 0.34
CA ARG A 48 -22.51 -12.11 -0.61
C ARG A 48 -23.83 -11.70 -1.26
N LEU A 49 -24.60 -12.67 -1.77
CA LEU A 49 -25.87 -12.42 -2.46
C LEU A 49 -26.93 -11.81 -1.53
N LYS A 50 -26.94 -12.21 -0.25
CA LYS A 50 -27.87 -11.67 0.73
C LYS A 50 -27.55 -10.20 1.02
N ILE A 51 -26.27 -9.85 1.10
CA ILE A 51 -25.80 -8.48 1.35
C ILE A 51 -26.11 -7.60 0.15
N GLU A 52 -25.78 -8.08 -1.05
CA GLU A 52 -26.05 -7.41 -2.32
C GLU A 52 -27.53 -7.05 -2.45
N ASN A 53 -28.41 -8.05 -2.32
CA ASN A 53 -29.86 -7.83 -2.44
C ASN A 53 -30.45 -6.97 -1.32
N PHE A 54 -29.89 -7.06 -0.10
CA PHE A 54 -30.43 -6.32 1.04
C PHE A 54 -30.05 -4.83 1.05
N PHE A 55 -28.80 -4.52 0.69
CA PHE A 55 -28.26 -3.15 0.65
C PHE A 55 -28.26 -2.54 -0.75
N LEU A 56 -28.66 -3.28 -1.77
CA LEU A 56 -28.66 -2.85 -3.18
C LEU A 56 -27.27 -2.34 -3.62
N CYS A 57 -26.21 -2.98 -3.14
CA CYS A 57 -24.84 -2.66 -3.48
C CYS A 57 -24.34 -3.56 -4.63
N SER A 58 -23.17 -3.27 -5.21
CA SER A 58 -22.60 -4.13 -6.25
C SER A 58 -22.00 -5.41 -5.67
N GLU A 59 -21.98 -6.49 -6.46
CA GLU A 59 -21.30 -7.75 -6.09
C GLU A 59 -19.86 -7.51 -5.61
N HIS A 60 -19.13 -6.60 -6.27
CA HIS A 60 -17.77 -6.24 -5.90
C HIS A 60 -17.67 -5.70 -4.46
N GLN A 61 -18.58 -4.80 -4.06
CA GLN A 61 -18.62 -4.24 -2.70
C GLN A 61 -19.00 -5.30 -1.66
N ALA A 62 -19.97 -6.16 -1.98
CA ALA A 62 -20.36 -7.27 -1.12
C ALA A 62 -19.21 -8.27 -0.91
N ARG A 63 -18.43 -8.55 -1.96
CA ARG A 63 -17.22 -9.40 -1.89
C ARG A 63 -16.10 -8.75 -1.11
N TYR A 64 -15.83 -7.47 -1.34
CA TYR A 64 -14.78 -6.74 -0.65
C TYR A 64 -15.06 -6.66 0.87
N ARG A 65 -16.31 -6.49 1.26
CA ARG A 65 -16.73 -6.63 2.66
C ARG A 65 -16.44 -8.01 3.25
N ALA A 66 -16.55 -9.09 2.47
CA ALA A 66 -16.25 -10.44 2.94
C ALA A 66 -14.75 -10.62 3.22
N TYR A 67 -13.88 -9.96 2.44
CA TYR A 67 -12.44 -9.91 2.72
C TYR A 67 -12.13 -9.20 4.04
N LEU A 68 -12.85 -8.12 4.35
CA LEU A 68 -12.71 -7.40 5.63
C LEU A 68 -13.21 -8.19 6.86
N ARG A 69 -13.87 -9.36 6.68
CA ARG A 69 -14.34 -10.18 7.81
C ARG A 69 -13.23 -10.91 8.55
N ASP A 70 -12.17 -11.29 7.85
CA ASP A 70 -11.11 -12.11 8.45
C ASP A 70 -10.40 -11.36 9.60
N ASP A 71 -10.49 -10.03 9.60
CA ASP A 71 -9.89 -9.17 10.63
C ASP A 71 -10.84 -8.84 11.81
N ASP A 72 -12.09 -9.32 11.80
CA ASP A 72 -13.09 -9.14 12.87
C ASP A 72 -13.42 -7.69 13.29
N GLN A 73 -12.96 -6.71 12.51
CA GLN A 73 -13.13 -5.29 12.79
C GLN A 73 -14.45 -4.74 12.25
N ILE A 74 -15.32 -4.28 13.15
CA ILE A 74 -16.53 -3.52 12.81
C ILE A 74 -16.12 -2.11 12.35
N LEU A 75 -16.73 -1.60 11.27
CA LEU A 75 -16.41 -0.29 10.65
C LEU A 75 -14.95 -0.17 10.16
N CYS A 76 -14.34 -1.29 9.76
CA CYS A 76 -12.99 -1.28 9.19
C CYS A 76 -12.95 -0.43 7.91
N SER A 77 -11.93 0.42 7.79
CA SER A 77 -11.72 1.23 6.59
C SER A 77 -11.27 0.32 5.44
N PRO A 78 -11.68 0.61 4.19
CA PRO A 78 -11.13 -0.12 3.06
C PRO A 78 -9.61 0.02 3.07
N ILE A 79 -8.92 -1.10 2.86
CA ILE A 79 -7.49 -1.09 2.66
C ILE A 79 -7.25 -0.50 1.28
N ASP A 80 -6.54 0.62 1.21
CA ASP A 80 -6.11 1.21 -0.05
C ASP A 80 -5.09 0.29 -0.71
N LEU A 81 -5.58 -0.69 -1.49
CA LEU A 81 -4.73 -1.61 -2.26
C LEU A 81 -4.07 -0.91 -3.46
N ARG A 82 -4.39 0.37 -3.70
CA ARG A 82 -3.88 1.19 -4.80
C ARG A 82 -3.44 2.55 -4.30
N GLY A 83 -2.14 2.83 -4.43
CA GLY A 83 -1.53 4.13 -4.10
C GLY A 83 -0.04 4.02 -3.78
N ASN A 84 0.63 5.17 -3.64
CA ASN A 84 1.98 5.30 -3.07
C ASN A 84 1.94 4.97 -1.56
N ILE A 85 1.71 3.70 -1.22
CA ILE A 85 1.95 3.23 0.15
C ILE A 85 3.44 3.49 0.42
N ALA A 86 3.73 4.26 1.46
CA ALA A 86 5.10 4.50 1.89
C ALA A 86 5.79 3.15 2.11
N PHE A 87 6.85 2.92 1.35
CA PHE A 87 7.59 1.68 1.46
C PHE A 87 8.42 1.69 2.74
N ASP A 88 8.79 0.51 3.25
CA ASP A 88 9.55 0.43 4.48
C ASP A 88 10.87 1.23 4.36
N PRO A 89 11.06 2.28 5.19
CA PRO A 89 12.23 3.15 5.09
C PRO A 89 13.54 2.40 5.39
N ILE A 90 13.47 1.31 6.17
CA ILE A 90 14.65 0.48 6.47
C ILE A 90 15.13 -0.20 5.20
N ILE A 91 14.20 -0.75 4.43
CA ILE A 91 14.50 -1.43 3.17
C ILE A 91 14.97 -0.43 2.12
N GLU A 92 14.31 0.73 2.02
CA GLU A 92 14.73 1.79 1.10
C GLU A 92 16.18 2.22 1.36
N LYS A 93 16.52 2.44 2.63
CA LYS A 93 17.89 2.78 3.02
C LYS A 93 18.89 1.65 2.72
N ALA A 94 18.53 0.40 3.01
CA ALA A 94 19.39 -0.73 2.71
C ALA A 94 19.69 -0.86 1.20
N ILE A 95 18.70 -0.62 0.35
CA ILE A 95 18.88 -0.59 -1.12
C ILE A 95 19.76 0.60 -1.51
N TYR A 96 19.54 1.77 -0.93
CA TYR A 96 20.34 2.96 -1.17
C TYR A 96 21.83 2.71 -0.85
N ASP A 97 22.12 2.17 0.33
CA ASP A 97 23.47 1.88 0.81
C ASP A 97 24.14 0.77 -0.04
N PHE A 98 23.37 -0.27 -0.41
CA PHE A 98 23.84 -1.34 -1.30
C PHE A 98 24.37 -0.79 -2.63
N TYR A 99 23.61 0.10 -3.28
CA TYR A 99 24.03 0.68 -4.56
C TYR A 99 25.22 1.65 -4.44
N HIS A 100 25.50 2.20 -3.26
CA HIS A 100 26.65 3.08 -3.02
C HIS A 100 27.93 2.31 -2.63
N THR A 101 27.87 0.98 -2.56
CA THR A 101 29.06 0.15 -2.34
C THR A 101 29.88 0.05 -3.64
N ASP A 102 31.20 0.24 -3.56
CA ASP A 102 32.13 0.23 -4.71
C ASP A 102 32.18 -1.11 -5.48
N GLU A 103 31.70 -2.19 -4.86
CA GLU A 103 31.51 -3.50 -5.47
C GLU A 103 30.31 -3.55 -6.42
N ILE A 104 29.30 -2.71 -6.17
CA ILE A 104 28.04 -2.70 -6.91
C ILE A 104 28.05 -1.61 -7.96
N SER A 105 28.42 -0.37 -7.58
CA SER A 105 28.45 0.77 -8.50
C SER A 105 29.72 1.57 -8.36
N ARG A 106 30.26 2.04 -9.48
CA ARG A 106 31.48 2.89 -9.52
C ARG A 106 31.25 4.17 -10.27
N ALA A 107 32.05 5.20 -9.99
CA ALA A 107 32.00 6.45 -10.74
C ALA A 107 32.19 6.20 -12.24
N SER A 108 31.27 6.73 -13.05
CA SER A 108 31.39 6.71 -14.49
C SER A 108 32.54 7.63 -14.91
N PRO A 109 33.50 7.15 -15.71
CA PRO A 109 34.59 7.99 -16.18
C PRO A 109 34.10 9.13 -17.09
N ASN A 110 33.02 8.90 -17.85
CA ASN A 110 32.57 9.80 -18.92
C ASN A 110 31.21 10.49 -18.67
N LYS A 111 30.51 10.19 -17.56
CA LYS A 111 29.18 10.73 -17.27
C LYS A 111 29.16 11.41 -15.89
N LYS A 112 28.87 12.71 -15.88
CA LYS A 112 28.65 13.51 -14.66
C LYS A 112 27.19 13.98 -14.63
N ASP A 113 26.61 14.03 -13.45
CA ASP A 113 25.29 14.61 -13.22
C ASP A 113 25.46 15.99 -12.59
N VAL A 114 24.74 16.99 -13.09
CA VAL A 114 24.81 18.36 -12.59
C VAL A 114 23.47 18.69 -11.98
N LEU A 115 23.41 18.71 -10.65
CA LEU A 115 22.23 19.16 -9.94
C LEU A 115 22.35 20.67 -9.75
N GLN A 116 21.39 21.46 -10.20
CA GLN A 116 21.27 22.84 -9.73
C GLN A 116 20.55 22.81 -8.39
N ASN A 117 21.20 23.34 -7.35
CA ASN A 117 20.54 23.57 -6.07
C ASN A 117 20.50 25.08 -5.81
N ASN A 118 19.39 25.60 -5.28
CA ASN A 118 19.24 27.04 -5.04
C ASN A 118 20.28 27.60 -4.05
N GLU A 119 20.86 26.74 -3.22
CA GLU A 119 21.87 27.09 -2.21
C GLU A 119 23.31 26.85 -2.69
N ASN A 120 23.50 26.05 -3.75
CA ASN A 120 24.82 25.71 -4.27
C ASN A 120 24.75 25.65 -5.81
N PRO A 121 25.37 26.60 -6.52
CA PRO A 121 25.15 26.75 -7.95
C PRO A 121 25.76 25.64 -8.81
N ASN A 122 26.60 24.73 -8.27
CA ASN A 122 27.22 23.63 -9.04
C ASN A 122 27.60 22.36 -8.22
N PRO A 123 26.69 21.64 -7.53
CA PRO A 123 27.02 20.30 -7.04
C PRO A 123 27.06 19.32 -8.21
N ILE A 124 28.23 19.22 -8.85
CA ILE A 124 28.52 18.15 -9.80
C ILE A 124 28.62 16.85 -8.99
N ARG A 125 27.72 15.90 -9.25
CA ARG A 125 27.81 14.54 -8.72
C ARG A 125 28.35 13.61 -9.79
N HIS A 126 29.26 12.74 -9.42
CA HIS A 126 29.69 11.67 -10.31
C HIS A 126 28.52 10.70 -10.51
N MET A 127 28.18 10.44 -11.76
CA MET A 127 27.17 9.43 -12.06
C MET A 127 27.76 8.07 -11.75
N LEU A 128 27.05 7.22 -11.00
CA LEU A 128 27.54 5.86 -10.73
C LEU A 128 27.04 4.92 -11.83
N MET A 129 27.86 3.94 -12.19
CA MET A 129 27.51 2.84 -13.08
C MET A 129 27.57 1.54 -12.30
N THR A 130 26.49 0.77 -12.41
CA THR A 130 26.41 -0.57 -11.84
C THR A 130 27.32 -1.49 -12.63
N LEU A 131 28.14 -2.30 -11.94
CA LEU A 131 29.13 -3.17 -12.58
C LEU A 131 28.54 -4.44 -13.19
N MET A 132 27.28 -4.72 -12.91
CA MET A 132 26.58 -5.94 -13.31
C MET A 132 25.17 -5.62 -13.79
N THR A 133 24.50 -6.62 -14.35
CA THR A 133 23.12 -6.47 -14.83
C THR A 133 22.15 -6.28 -13.66
N LEU A 134 20.95 -5.74 -13.95
CA LEU A 134 19.89 -5.57 -12.93
C LEU A 134 19.44 -6.91 -12.29
N MET A 135 19.63 -8.02 -12.99
CA MET A 135 19.32 -9.35 -12.46
C MET A 135 20.35 -9.78 -11.44
N GLU A 136 21.63 -9.64 -11.78
CA GLU A 136 22.75 -10.01 -10.92
C GLU A 136 22.80 -9.12 -9.67
N THR A 137 22.55 -7.80 -9.80
CA THR A 137 22.49 -6.91 -8.63
C THR A 137 21.40 -7.32 -7.67
N TYR A 138 20.22 -7.69 -8.18
CA TYR A 138 19.11 -8.12 -7.33
C TYR A 138 19.42 -9.45 -6.62
N GLN A 139 20.06 -10.39 -7.31
CA GLN A 139 20.50 -11.64 -6.71
C GLN A 139 21.53 -11.41 -5.60
N GLN A 140 22.52 -10.55 -5.84
CA GLN A 140 23.48 -10.16 -4.80
C GLN A 140 22.83 -9.44 -3.63
N PHE A 141 21.86 -8.56 -3.89
CA PHE A 141 21.12 -7.89 -2.83
C PHE A 141 20.41 -8.89 -1.91
N ILE A 142 19.70 -9.89 -2.47
CA ILE A 142 19.04 -10.93 -1.67
C ILE A 142 20.05 -11.78 -0.89
N GLN A 143 21.18 -12.12 -1.51
CA GLN A 143 22.24 -12.88 -0.84
C GLN A 143 22.83 -12.11 0.35
N ASN A 144 23.01 -10.80 0.21
CA ASN A 144 23.57 -9.94 1.25
C ASN A 144 22.54 -9.55 2.33
N SER A 145 21.25 -9.56 1.99
CA SER A 145 20.15 -9.18 2.89
C SER A 145 19.20 -10.35 3.13
N SER A 146 19.71 -11.38 3.82
CA SER A 146 19.01 -12.65 4.05
C SER A 146 17.67 -12.56 4.80
N SER A 147 17.35 -11.41 5.42
CA SER A 147 16.09 -11.19 6.15
C SER A 147 15.10 -10.25 5.47
N MET A 148 15.50 -9.52 4.41
CA MET A 148 14.66 -8.48 3.79
C MET A 148 13.93 -9.02 2.57
N HIS A 149 12.60 -8.98 2.58
CA HIS A 149 11.80 -9.43 1.45
C HIS A 149 11.43 -8.25 0.53
N VAL A 150 12.08 -8.16 -0.63
CA VAL A 150 11.80 -7.14 -1.65
C VAL A 150 11.65 -7.80 -3.00
N GLY A 151 10.57 -7.50 -3.72
CA GLY A 151 10.40 -7.95 -5.10
C GLY A 151 11.32 -7.21 -6.07
N LYS A 152 11.83 -7.91 -7.09
CA LYS A 152 12.73 -7.37 -8.12
C LYS A 152 12.28 -6.02 -8.68
N SER A 153 11.04 -5.92 -9.15
CA SER A 153 10.53 -4.68 -9.76
C SER A 153 10.58 -3.50 -8.79
N LYS A 154 10.31 -3.75 -7.50
CA LYS A 154 10.36 -2.72 -6.46
C LYS A 154 11.80 -2.32 -6.13
N SER A 155 12.72 -3.28 -6.01
CA SER A 155 14.14 -3.00 -5.82
C SER A 155 14.72 -2.15 -6.96
N CYS A 156 14.41 -2.49 -8.21
CA CYS A 156 14.82 -1.68 -9.37
C CYS A 156 14.21 -0.27 -9.35
N SER A 157 12.97 -0.13 -8.89
CA SER A 157 12.30 1.17 -8.77
C SER A 157 12.88 2.05 -7.66
N LEU A 158 13.44 1.45 -6.61
CA LEU A 158 14.08 2.14 -5.48
C LEU A 158 15.55 2.49 -5.75
N LYS A 159 16.11 2.04 -6.88
CA LYS A 159 17.46 2.40 -7.31
C LYS A 159 17.56 3.93 -7.47
N PRO A 160 18.59 4.58 -6.90
CA PRO A 160 18.80 6.01 -7.08
C PRO A 160 18.95 6.39 -8.57
N LYS A 161 18.33 7.51 -8.96
CA LYS A 161 18.23 7.94 -10.38
C LYS A 161 19.58 8.21 -11.04
N TRP A 162 20.58 8.64 -10.26
CA TRP A 162 21.94 8.93 -10.72
C TRP A 162 22.81 7.66 -10.90
N ILE A 163 22.23 6.47 -10.73
CA ILE A 163 22.92 5.19 -10.93
C ILE A 163 22.44 4.54 -12.21
N LYS A 164 23.32 4.46 -13.21
CA LYS A 164 23.05 3.83 -14.51
C LYS A 164 23.43 2.36 -14.47
N THR A 165 22.59 1.53 -15.07
CA THR A 165 22.93 0.12 -15.30
C THR A 165 23.83 0.04 -16.52
N ILE A 166 24.88 -0.79 -16.46
CA ILE A 166 25.71 -1.06 -17.62
C ILE A 166 24.86 -1.70 -18.72
N THR A 167 24.99 -1.19 -19.94
CA THR A 167 24.39 -1.79 -21.14
C THR A 167 25.49 -2.37 -22.01
N LEU A 168 25.14 -3.28 -22.93
CA LEU A 168 26.10 -3.89 -23.86
C LEU A 168 26.86 -2.88 -24.71
N HIS A 169 26.38 -1.64 -24.83
CA HIS A 169 27.04 -0.54 -25.54
C HIS A 169 28.04 0.24 -24.69
N ASP A 170 28.05 0.05 -23.36
CA ASP A 170 28.98 0.71 -22.44
C ASP A 170 30.23 -0.17 -22.13
N ILE A 171 30.29 -1.40 -22.67
CA ILE A 171 31.42 -2.35 -22.61
C ILE A 171 32.18 -2.30 -23.93
#